data_AF-U9TXC3-F1
#
_entry.id   AF-U9TXC3-F1
#
_cell.length_a   1.000
_cell.length_b   1.000
_cell.length_c   1.000
_cell.angle_alpha   90.00
_cell.angle_beta   90.00
_cell.angle_gamma   90.00
#
_symmetry.space_group_name_H-M   'P 1'
#
loop_
_entity.id
_entity.type
_entity.pdbx_description
1 polymer ?
#
loop_
_entity_poly.entity_id
_entity_poly.type
_entity_poly.pdbx_seq_one_letter_code
_entity_poly.pdbx_strand_id
1 'polypeptide(L)'
;DDPEEFARLIDNKTKAIYLESMGNPKLNIPDFAICKIAHVAGIPVIIDNTFGAGNGYLIKPIEHGADIVVHGRRNEMIGGHGTTIGGIVINGGKFP
;
A
#
# COMPACT_ATOMS: atom_id res chain seq x y z
N ASP A 1 -11.90 0.30 6.19
CA ASP A 1 -11.36 -0.24 4.93
C ASP A 1 -12.44 -0.93 4.13
N ASP A 2 -13.60 -0.28 3.98
CA ASP A 2 -14.69 -0.83 3.18
C ASP A 2 -14.50 -0.37 1.73
N PRO A 3 -14.42 -1.29 0.75
CA PRO A 3 -14.32 -0.95 -0.66
C PRO A 3 -15.42 0.01 -1.14
N GLU A 4 -16.64 -0.06 -0.59
CA GLU A 4 -17.74 0.82 -0.98
C GLU A 4 -17.56 2.26 -0.52
N GLU A 5 -16.91 2.48 0.63
CA GLU A 5 -16.64 3.82 1.15
C GLU A 5 -15.59 4.53 0.28
N PHE A 6 -14.55 3.79 -0.14
CA PHE A 6 -13.57 4.29 -1.10
C PHE A 6 -14.23 4.64 -2.44
N ALA A 7 -15.14 3.81 -2.95
CA ALA A 7 -15.84 4.09 -4.21
C ALA A 7 -16.64 5.42 -4.17
N ARG A 8 -17.22 5.77 -3.02
CA ARG A 8 -18.00 7.03 -2.87
C ARG A 8 -17.14 8.28 -2.77
N LEU A 9 -15.91 8.16 -2.30
CA LEU A 9 -14.99 9.28 -2.09
C LEU A 9 -14.13 9.59 -3.33
N ILE A 10 -14.11 8.69 -4.32
CA ILE A 10 -13.41 8.92 -5.58
C ILE A 10 -14.12 10.02 -6.36
N ASP A 11 -13.38 11.10 -6.63
CA ASP A 11 -13.81 12.23 -7.44
C ASP A 11 -12.88 12.46 -8.65
N ASN A 12 -13.17 13.46 -9.47
CA ASN A 12 -12.36 13.82 -10.63
C ASN A 12 -10.98 14.44 -10.29
N LYS A 13 -10.74 14.77 -9.01
CA LYS A 13 -9.47 15.30 -8.52
C LYS A 13 -8.61 14.22 -7.88
N THR A 14 -9.15 13.05 -7.61
CA THR A 14 -8.47 11.92 -7.00
C THR A 14 -7.37 11.41 -7.93
N LYS A 15 -6.13 11.35 -7.43
CA LYS A 15 -4.94 10.96 -8.22
C LYS A 15 -4.30 9.65 -7.77
N ALA A 16 -4.59 9.18 -6.57
CA ALA A 16 -4.11 7.92 -6.04
C ALA A 16 -4.95 7.52 -4.82
N ILE A 17 -5.02 6.22 -4.55
CA ILE A 17 -5.48 5.69 -3.27
C ILE A 17 -4.25 5.30 -2.45
N TYR A 18 -4.24 5.64 -1.16
CA TYR A 18 -3.20 5.23 -0.23
C TYR A 18 -3.78 4.31 0.84
N LEU A 19 -3.14 3.16 1.06
CA LEU A 19 -3.53 2.15 2.04
C LEU A 19 -2.32 1.66 2.83
N GLU A 20 -2.53 1.27 4.08
CA GLU A 20 -1.52 0.54 4.86
C GLU A 20 -1.84 -0.95 4.81
N SER A 21 -0.87 -1.79 4.46
CA SER A 21 -1.00 -3.27 4.48
C SER A 21 -1.49 -3.81 5.84
N MET A 22 -1.15 -3.11 6.91
CA MET A 22 -1.64 -3.34 8.26
C MET A 22 -1.67 -2.00 8.99
N GLY A 23 -2.87 -1.58 9.40
CA GLY A 23 -3.08 -0.28 10.03
C GLY A 23 -2.54 -0.23 11.46
N ASN A 24 -1.95 0.89 11.86
CA ASN A 24 -1.53 1.15 13.24
C ASN A 24 -2.47 2.20 13.87
N PRO A 25 -3.04 2.00 15.09
CA PRO A 25 -2.73 0.99 16.13
C PRO A 25 -3.65 -0.23 16.17
N LYS A 26 -4.65 -0.31 15.28
CA LYS A 26 -5.68 -1.35 15.33
C LYS A 26 -5.26 -2.68 14.72
N LEU A 27 -4.12 -2.74 14.02
CA LEU A 27 -3.62 -3.90 13.28
C LEU A 27 -4.67 -4.45 12.29
N ASN A 28 -5.48 -3.55 11.72
CA ASN A 28 -6.49 -3.90 10.74
C ASN A 28 -5.83 -4.19 9.39
N ILE A 29 -6.22 -5.29 8.76
CA ILE A 29 -5.81 -5.64 7.40
C ILE A 29 -6.91 -5.14 6.47
N PRO A 30 -6.63 -4.19 5.57
CA PRO A 30 -7.63 -3.71 4.63
C PRO A 30 -7.97 -4.79 3.61
N ASP A 31 -9.20 -4.73 3.07
CA ASP A 31 -9.57 -5.60 1.95
C ASP A 31 -8.90 -5.12 0.65
N PHE A 32 -8.07 -5.98 0.06
CA PHE A 32 -7.41 -5.70 -1.22
C PHE A 32 -8.40 -5.58 -2.40
N ALA A 33 -9.69 -5.89 -2.22
CA ALA A 33 -10.74 -5.57 -3.18
C ALA A 33 -10.80 -4.08 -3.55
N ILE A 34 -10.31 -3.18 -2.69
CA ILE A 34 -10.17 -1.74 -2.98
C ILE A 34 -9.30 -1.51 -4.23
N CYS A 35 -8.31 -2.38 -4.51
CA CYS A 35 -7.45 -2.23 -5.68
C CYS A 35 -8.24 -2.35 -6.99
N LYS A 36 -9.22 -3.27 -7.04
CA LYS A 36 -10.08 -3.44 -8.22
C LYS A 36 -10.94 -2.21 -8.47
N ILE A 37 -11.48 -1.60 -7.40
CA ILE A 37 -12.30 -0.38 -7.51
C ILE A 37 -11.46 0.79 -8.01
N ALA A 38 -10.24 0.93 -7.48
CA ALA A 38 -9.28 1.93 -7.94
C ALA A 38 -8.95 1.78 -9.43
N HIS A 39 -8.70 0.55 -9.89
CA HIS A 39 -8.42 0.27 -11.29
C HIS A 39 -9.62 0.53 -12.21
N VAL A 40 -10.85 0.27 -11.77
CA VAL A 40 -12.07 0.65 -12.50
C VAL A 40 -12.18 2.17 -12.66
N ALA A 41 -11.77 2.93 -11.64
CA ALA A 41 -11.73 4.39 -11.69
C ALA A 41 -10.48 4.96 -12.41
N GLY A 42 -9.57 4.09 -12.87
CA GLY A 42 -8.34 4.50 -13.56
C GLY A 42 -7.33 5.23 -12.66
N ILE A 43 -7.38 5.01 -11.35
CA ILE A 43 -6.48 5.63 -10.37
C ILE A 43 -5.52 4.59 -9.78
N PRO A 44 -4.24 4.95 -9.56
CA PRO A 44 -3.25 4.05 -9.02
C PRO A 44 -3.41 3.83 -7.51
N VAL A 45 -2.99 2.65 -7.05
CA VAL A 45 -3.02 2.25 -5.65
C VAL A 45 -1.60 2.20 -5.09
N ILE A 46 -1.39 2.96 -4.02
CA ILE A 46 -0.16 3.03 -3.26
C ILE A 46 -0.41 2.28 -1.94
N ILE A 47 0.39 1.24 -1.66
CA ILE A 47 0.31 0.48 -0.41
C ILE A 47 1.58 0.65 0.40
N ASP A 48 1.45 1.11 1.64
CA ASP A 48 2.52 1.09 2.63
C ASP A 48 2.64 -0.32 3.22
N ASN A 49 3.77 -0.97 2.92
CA ASN A 49 4.08 -2.32 3.38
C ASN A 49 5.18 -2.34 4.44
N THR A 50 5.26 -1.31 5.28
CA THR A 50 6.23 -1.23 6.39
C THR A 50 6.07 -2.38 7.38
N PHE A 51 4.83 -2.81 7.66
CA PHE A 51 4.53 -3.96 8.54
C PHE A 51 4.70 -5.33 7.86
N GLY A 52 4.92 -5.38 6.54
CA GLY A 52 5.09 -6.64 5.78
C GLY A 52 6.42 -7.37 6.02
N ALA A 53 7.19 -6.96 7.04
CA ALA A 53 8.48 -7.52 7.47
C ALA A 53 9.46 -7.75 6.32
N GLY A 54 10.09 -6.68 5.84
CA GLY A 54 11.25 -6.81 4.97
C GLY A 54 10.92 -7.14 3.52
N ASN A 55 10.36 -6.16 2.79
CA ASN A 55 10.14 -6.27 1.34
C ASN A 55 9.17 -7.40 0.91
N GLY A 56 8.14 -7.66 1.72
CA GLY A 56 7.02 -8.53 1.36
C GLY A 56 7.16 -10.00 1.76
N TYR A 57 7.89 -10.28 2.85
CA TYR A 57 7.94 -11.63 3.42
C TYR A 57 6.57 -12.10 3.93
N LEU A 58 5.81 -11.20 4.56
CA LEU A 58 4.49 -11.53 5.11
C LEU A 58 3.36 -11.29 4.11
N ILE A 59 3.43 -10.21 3.33
CA ILE A 59 2.38 -9.78 2.40
C ILE A 59 3.05 -9.21 1.17
N LYS A 60 2.59 -9.62 -0.02
CA LYS A 60 3.07 -9.11 -1.31
C LYS A 60 1.98 -8.28 -2.00
N PRO A 61 1.88 -6.96 -1.72
CA PRO A 61 0.77 -6.13 -2.21
C PRO A 61 0.64 -6.10 -3.75
N ILE A 62 1.76 -6.26 -4.48
CA ILE A 62 1.78 -6.28 -5.96
C ILE A 62 0.99 -7.46 -6.53
N GLU A 63 0.99 -8.62 -5.85
CA GLU A 63 0.19 -9.79 -6.24
C GLU A 63 -1.31 -9.54 -6.00
N HIS A 64 -1.65 -8.68 -5.02
CA HIS A 64 -3.02 -8.31 -4.66
C HIS A 64 -3.58 -7.11 -5.45
N GLY A 65 -2.79 -6.50 -6.34
CA GLY A 65 -3.23 -5.41 -7.21
C GLY A 65 -2.71 -4.03 -6.84
N ALA A 66 -1.71 -3.92 -5.95
CA ALA A 66 -1.02 -2.66 -5.72
C ALA A 66 -0.15 -2.27 -6.93
N ASP A 67 -0.15 -0.99 -7.27
CA ASP A 67 0.67 -0.43 -8.34
C ASP A 67 2.02 0.06 -7.81
N ILE A 68 2.00 0.70 -6.65
CA ILE A 68 3.18 1.23 -5.97
C ILE A 68 3.19 0.71 -4.55
N VAL A 69 4.35 0.18 -4.12
CA VAL A 69 4.58 -0.21 -2.73
C VAL A 69 5.59 0.73 -2.10
N VAL A 70 5.26 1.26 -0.95
CA VAL A 70 6.13 2.16 -0.18
C VAL A 70 6.55 1.47 1.11
N HIS A 71 7.81 1.62 1.46
CA HIS A 71 8.35 1.26 2.76
C HIS A 71 8.87 2.52 3.44
N GLY A 72 8.24 2.87 4.57
CA GLY A 72 8.53 4.09 5.31
C GLY A 72 9.79 3.98 6.18
N ARG A 73 10.13 5.11 6.84
CA ARG A 73 11.33 5.38 7.66
C ARG A 73 11.73 4.28 8.66
N ARG A 74 10.83 3.36 9.01
CA ARG A 74 11.14 2.13 9.76
C ARG A 74 11.63 1.03 8.82
N ASN A 75 12.75 1.26 8.16
CA ASN A 75 13.60 0.15 7.71
C ASN A 75 14.11 -0.69 8.90
N GLU A 76 13.57 -0.56 10.12
CA GLU A 76 13.82 -1.43 11.27
C GLU A 76 13.71 -2.91 10.92
N MET A 77 12.91 -3.33 9.92
CA MET A 77 12.85 -4.74 9.51
C MET A 77 13.76 -5.11 8.33
N ILE A 78 14.16 -4.16 7.47
CA ILE A 78 15.10 -4.41 6.35
C ILE A 78 16.54 -4.17 6.80
N GLY A 79 16.78 -3.02 7.41
CA GLY A 79 18.05 -2.62 8.01
C GLY A 79 18.24 -3.16 9.42
N GLY A 80 17.20 -3.62 10.14
CA GLY A 80 17.33 -4.42 11.36
C GLY A 80 17.79 -3.70 12.64
N HIS A 81 18.58 -2.65 12.49
CA HIS A 81 19.45 -2.14 13.57
C HIS A 81 19.02 -0.78 14.12
N GLY A 82 17.93 -0.16 13.63
CA GLY A 82 17.39 1.09 14.15
C GLY A 82 18.27 2.34 14.00
N THR A 83 19.45 2.22 13.35
CA THR A 83 20.45 3.29 13.27
C THR A 83 20.35 4.15 12.02
N THR A 84 19.70 3.66 10.96
CA THR A 84 19.68 4.31 9.65
C THR A 84 18.26 4.57 9.19
N ILE A 85 18.00 5.82 8.80
CA ILE A 85 16.73 6.24 8.20
C ILE A 85 16.83 6.03 6.69
N GLY A 86 15.93 5.24 6.15
CA GLY A 86 15.79 5.03 4.71
C GLY A 86 14.33 4.79 4.35
N GLY A 87 14.02 4.94 3.07
CA GLY A 87 12.72 4.60 2.50
C GLY A 87 12.91 4.01 1.12
N ILE A 88 12.00 3.13 0.72
CA ILE A 88 12.05 2.46 -0.58
C ILE A 88 10.67 2.62 -1.23
N VAL A 89 10.69 2.99 -2.51
CA VAL A 89 9.50 3.00 -3.36
C VAL A 89 9.70 1.95 -4.44
N ILE A 90 8.78 1.00 -4.53
CA ILE A 90 8.81 -0.11 -5.49
C ILE A 90 7.63 0.08 -6.42
N ASN A 91 7.91 0.18 -7.72
CA ASN A 91 6.89 0.20 -8.75
C ASN A 91 6.64 -1.23 -9.25
N GLY A 92 5.38 -1.69 -9.20
CA GLY A 92 4.97 -3.01 -9.68
C GLY A 92 4.87 -3.13 -11.19
N GLY A 93 5.01 -2.03 -11.95
CA GLY A 93 4.97 -2.02 -13.41
C GLY A 93 3.60 -2.33 -14.02
N LYS A 94 2.54 -2.37 -13.20
CA LYS A 94 1.14 -2.56 -13.61
C LYS A 94 0.39 -1.26 -13.88
N PHE A 95 1.13 -0.14 -13.88
CA PHE A 95 0.59 1.18 -14.17
C PHE A 95 0.11 1.23 -15.63
N PRO A 96 -1.16 1.61 -15.91
CA PRO A 96 -1.64 1.84 -17.26
C PRO A 96 -1.03 3.09 -17.92
#